data_AF-H9V652-F1
#
_entry.id   AF-H9V652-F1
#
_cell.length_a   1.000
_cell.length_b   1.000
_cell.length_c   1.000
_cell.angle_alpha   90.00
_cell.angle_beta   90.00
_cell.angle_gamma   90.00
#
_symmetry.space_group_name_H-M   'P 1'
#
loop_
_entity.id
_entity.type
_entity.pdbx_description
1 polymer ?
#
loop_
_entity_poly.entity_id
_entity_poly.type
_entity_poly.pdbx_seq_one_letter_code
_entity_poly.pdbx_strand_id
1 'polypeptide(L)' 'PLKFMPERFLDTEMGSVDYKGQNFELIPFGAGRRMCVGLPLASRMVHLLLASLLHPFEWALPRGMTGDKVD' A
#
# COMPACT_ATOMS: atom_id res chain seq x y z
N PRO A 1 3.20 -13.76 -0.35
CA PRO A 1 2.16 -12.82 -0.83
C PRO A 1 0.96 -12.66 0.10
N LEU A 2 0.48 -13.71 0.77
CA LEU A 2 -0.76 -13.70 1.56
C LEU A 2 -0.69 -12.98 2.92
N LYS A 3 0.50 -12.51 3.32
CA LYS A 3 0.68 -11.75 4.56
C LYS A 3 0.87 -10.27 4.23
N PHE A 4 0.19 -9.41 4.97
CA PHE A 4 0.46 -7.98 4.96
C PHE A 4 1.83 -7.71 5.58
N MET A 5 2.81 -7.30 4.77
CA MET A 5 4.16 -6.91 5.23
C MET A 5 4.64 -5.71 4.38
N PRO A 6 4.37 -4.47 4.81
CA PRO A 6 4.75 -3.25 4.09
C PRO A 6 6.25 -3.12 3.84
N GLU A 7 7.07 -3.64 4.75
CA GLU A 7 8.53 -3.55 4.74
C GLU A 7 9.14 -4.23 3.51
N ARG A 8 8.40 -5.12 2.85
CA ARG A 8 8.80 -5.78 1.60
C ARG A 8 9.13 -4.80 0.47
N PHE A 9 8.66 -3.55 0.57
CA PHE A 9 8.90 -2.49 -0.41
C PHE A 9 9.98 -1.49 0.03
N LEU A 10 10.61 -1.68 1.19
CA LEU A 10 11.65 -0.80 1.74
C LEU A 10 13.07 -1.30 1.47
N ASP A 11 13.26 -2.60 1.25
CA ASP A 11 14.57 -3.26 1.23
C ASP A 11 15.27 -3.16 -0.14
N THR A 12 16.57 -2.89 -0.19
CA THR A 12 17.32 -2.61 -1.44
C THR A 12 17.49 -3.82 -2.36
N GLU A 13 17.39 -5.04 -1.85
CA GLU A 13 17.42 -6.28 -2.65
C GLU A 13 16.12 -6.48 -3.49
N MET A 14 14.98 -5.96 -3.01
CA MET A 14 13.70 -5.86 -3.73
C MET A 14 13.34 -4.39 -4.08
N GLY A 15 14.29 -3.46 -3.92
CA GLY A 15 14.08 -2.01 -3.91
C GLY A 15 13.78 -1.39 -5.28
N SER A 16 13.51 -2.23 -6.28
CA SER A 16 13.10 -1.87 -7.62
C SER A 16 11.65 -2.23 -7.94
N VAL A 17 10.94 -2.91 -7.03
CA VAL A 17 9.54 -3.28 -7.25
C VAL A 17 8.64 -2.08 -6.98
N ASP A 18 8.14 -1.46 -8.04
CA ASP A 18 7.16 -0.39 -7.96
C ASP A 18 5.84 -0.74 -8.66
N TYR A 19 4.81 0.06 -8.40
CA TYR A 19 3.47 -0.12 -8.96
C TYR A 19 3.27 0.62 -10.30
N LYS A 20 4.35 1.07 -10.96
CA LYS A 20 4.29 1.85 -12.22
C LYS A 20 4.26 0.96 -13.47
N GLY A 21 3.96 -0.32 -13.31
CA GLY A 21 3.70 -1.25 -14.41
C GLY A 21 4.95 -1.77 -15.12
N GLN A 22 6.15 -1.60 -14.56
CA GLN A 22 7.38 -2.25 -15.04
C GLN A 22 7.69 -3.55 -14.29
N ASN A 23 7.13 -3.73 -13.10
CA ASN A 23 7.28 -4.94 -12.30
C ASN A 23 6.01 -5.78 -12.40
N PHE A 24 6.03 -6.86 -13.18
CA PHE A 24 4.85 -7.70 -13.45
C PHE A 24 4.32 -8.45 -12.23
N GLU A 25 5.11 -8.57 -11.17
CA GLU A 25 4.69 -9.10 -9.87
C GLU A 25 3.77 -8.12 -9.10
N LEU A 26 3.73 -6.83 -9.50
CA LEU A 26 2.94 -5.77 -8.85
C LEU A 26 2.35 -4.78 -9.87
N ILE A 27 1.16 -5.09 -10.40
CA ILE A 27 0.46 -4.26 -11.40
C ILE A 27 -0.96 -3.83 -10.98
N PRO A 28 -1.14 -3.22 -9.79
CA PRO A 28 -2.47 -2.86 -9.27
C PRO A 28 -3.20 -1.82 -10.16
N PHE A 29 -2.46 -1.05 -10.95
CA PHE A 29 -2.99 -0.05 -11.89
C PHE A 29 -2.89 -0.49 -13.36
N GLY A 30 -2.58 -1.76 -13.62
CA GLY A 30 -2.26 -2.26 -14.94
C GLY A 30 -0.91 -1.79 -15.47
N ALA A 31 -0.65 -2.06 -16.75
CA ALA A 31 0.61 -1.73 -17.42
C ALA A 31 0.39 -1.29 -18.89
N GLY A 32 1.39 -0.64 -19.48
CA GLY A 32 1.39 -0.23 -20.89
C GLY A 32 0.33 0.81 -21.25
N ARG A 33 -0.14 0.79 -22.50
CA ARG A 33 -1.03 1.82 -23.08
C ARG A 33 -2.41 1.94 -22.42
N ARG A 34 -2.81 0.94 -21.61
CA ARG A 34 -4.12 0.87 -20.95
C ARG A 34 -3.99 0.92 -19.42
N MET A 35 -2.86 1.39 -18.91
CA MET A 35 -2.68 1.66 -17.49
C MET A 35 -3.70 2.68 -16.98
N CYS A 36 -4.08 2.56 -15.72
CA CYS A 36 -4.99 3.48 -15.06
C CYS A 36 -4.47 4.92 -15.13
N VAL A 37 -5.24 5.79 -15.77
CA VAL A 37 -4.95 7.23 -15.87
C VAL A 37 -5.01 7.94 -14.51
N GLY A 38 -5.63 7.31 -13.51
CA GLY A 38 -5.73 7.83 -12.14
C GLY A 38 -4.52 7.55 -11.24
N LEU A 39 -3.49 6.83 -11.72
CA LEU A 39 -2.32 6.47 -10.89
C LEU A 39 -1.67 7.66 -10.18
N PRO A 40 -1.40 8.81 -10.83
CA PRO A 40 -0.78 9.95 -10.16
C PRO A 40 -1.64 10.51 -9.02
N LEU A 41 -2.96 10.58 -9.23
CA LEU A 41 -3.89 11.06 -8.21
C LEU A 41 -3.98 10.06 -7.05
N ALA A 42 -4.17 8.78 -7.34
CA ALA A 42 -4.24 7.73 -6.32
C ALA A 42 -2.98 7.71 -5.44
N SER A 43 -1.79 7.79 -6.07
CA SER A 43 -0.51 7.86 -5.36
C SER A 43 -0.47 9.01 -4.36
N ARG A 44 -0.92 10.22 -4.73
CA ARG A 44 -0.96 11.37 -3.81
C ARG A 44 -2.04 11.22 -2.73
N MET A 45 -3.23 10.78 -3.13
CA MET A 45 -4.39 10.67 -2.24
C MET A 45 -4.18 9.64 -1.14
N VAL A 46 -3.60 8.47 -1.44
CA VAL A 46 -3.36 7.42 -0.44
C VAL A 46 -2.46 7.94 0.69
N HIS A 47 -1.35 8.62 0.35
CA HIS A 47 -0.47 9.18 1.38
C HIS A 47 -1.16 10.27 2.21
N LEU A 48 -1.92 11.16 1.56
CA LEU A 48 -2.65 12.22 2.26
C LEU A 48 -3.71 11.66 3.21
N LEU A 49 -4.48 10.67 2.77
CA LEU A 49 -5.52 10.03 3.58
C LEU A 49 -4.89 9.30 4.78
N LEU A 50 -3.83 8.52 4.55
CA LEU A 50 -3.10 7.85 5.63
C LEU A 50 -2.56 8.85 6.64
N ALA A 51 -1.90 9.92 6.21
CA ALA A 51 -1.40 10.95 7.12
C ALA A 51 -2.53 11.62 7.91
N SER A 52 -3.66 11.91 7.24
CA SER A 52 -4.83 12.54 7.86
C SER A 52 -5.51 11.66 8.90
N LEU A 53 -5.42 10.33 8.73
CA LEU A 53 -5.96 9.34 9.67
C LEU A 53 -4.98 9.04 10.81
N LEU A 54 -3.68 8.97 10.52
CA LEU A 54 -2.68 8.58 11.52
C LEU A 54 -2.23 9.73 12.43
N HIS A 55 -2.29 10.98 11.96
CA HIS A 55 -1.76 12.11 12.71
C HIS A 55 -2.64 12.54 13.92
N PRO A 56 -3.97 12.70 13.79
CA PRO A 56 -4.78 13.25 14.89
C PRO A 56 -5.46 12.19 15.76
N PHE A 57 -5.39 10.91 15.41
CA PHE A 57 -6.11 9.84 16.11
C PHE A 57 -5.14 8.83 16.71
N GLU A 58 -5.44 8.38 17.93
CA GLU A 58 -4.82 7.21 18.53
C GLU A 58 -5.64 5.97 18.16
N TRP A 59 -5.03 5.04 17.44
CA TRP A 59 -5.69 3.83 16.94
C TRP A 59 -5.46 2.69 17.91
N ALA A 60 -6.54 2.04 18.34
CA ALA A 60 -6.51 0.85 19.17
C ALA A 60 -7.54 -0.16 18.67
N LEU A 61 -7.26 -1.45 18.87
CA LEU A 61 -8.23 -2.50 18.58
C LEU A 61 -9.40 -2.45 19.58
N PRO A 62 -10.62 -2.83 19.17
CA PRO A 62 -11.72 -3.03 20.11
C PRO A 62 -11.35 -3.99 21.24
N ARG A 63 -11.92 -3.78 22.42
CA ARG A 63 -11.64 -4.61 23.60
C ARG A 63 -11.90 -6.09 23.30
N GLY A 64 -10.90 -6.93 23.61
CA GLY A 64 -10.97 -8.37 23.41
C GLY A 64 -10.53 -8.87 22.03
N MET A 65 -10.17 -7.97 21.09
CA MET A 65 -9.53 -8.36 19.84
C MET A 65 -8.01 -8.40 19.98
N THR A 66 -7.39 -9.42 19.39
CA THR A 66 -5.93 -9.54 19.23
C THR A 66 -5.56 -9.29 17.78
N GLY A 67 -4.33 -8.85 17.50
CA GLY A 67 -3.87 -8.56 16.14
C GLY A 67 -3.98 -9.76 15.19
N ASP A 68 -3.90 -10.98 15.72
CA ASP A 68 -4.00 -12.22 14.95
C ASP A 68 -5.43 -12.54 14.47
N LYS A 69 -6.43 -11.80 14.99
CA LYS A 69 -7.85 -11.90 14.61
C LYS A 69 -8.32 -10.73 13.76
N VAL A 70 -7.39 -9.89 13.32
CA VAL A 70 -7.64 -8.80 12.39
C VAL A 70 -7.23 -9.32 11.02
N ASP A 71 -8.20 -9.56 10.15
CA ASP A 71 -8.00 -10.07 8.78
C ASP A 71 -7.24 -9.07 7.89
#